data_AF-A0A530L818-F1
#
_entry.id   AF-A0A530L818-F1
#
_cell.length_a   1.000
_cell.length_b   1.000
_cell.length_c   1.000
_cell.angle_alpha   90.00
_cell.angle_beta   90.00
_cell.angle_gamma   90.00
#
_symmetry.space_group_name_H-M   'P 1'
#
loop_
_entity.id
_entity.type
_entity.pdbx_description
1 polymer ?
#
loop_
_entity_poly.entity_id
_entity_poly.type
_entity_poly.pdbx_seq_one_letter_code
_entity_poly.pdbx_strand_id
1 'polypeptide(L)'
;GLDIDGGRVRAVMTSAGPITGDAVVISMGPESGLLGRRYGIDLPVYPVKGYTVTVPLEDENKGPIMGGADEDRLIGYSRLGNRLRMSSTAEFTGFDRTFKPRDFNSILNTGKDLFPGAFDESKAELWAG
;
A
#
# COMPACT_ATOMS: atom_id res chain seq x y z
N GLY A 1 16.61 -16.57 0.62
CA GLY A 1 17.30 -16.61 1.94
C GLY A 1 18.68 -15.99 1.80
N LEU A 2 19.44 -15.90 2.87
CA LEU A 2 20.84 -15.49 2.88
C LEU A 2 21.73 -16.71 3.18
N ASP A 3 22.80 -16.86 2.40
CA ASP A 3 23.93 -17.71 2.75
C ASP A 3 24.90 -16.89 3.62
N ILE A 4 25.18 -17.37 4.82
CA ILE A 4 25.95 -16.65 5.84
C ILE A 4 27.07 -17.54 6.36
N ASP A 5 28.28 -17.01 6.37
CA ASP A 5 29.45 -17.65 6.97
C ASP A 5 30.29 -16.64 7.73
N GLY A 6 30.77 -17.03 8.92
CA GLY A 6 31.60 -16.16 9.77
C GLY A 6 30.96 -14.79 10.07
N GLY A 7 29.62 -14.70 10.12
CA GLY A 7 28.89 -13.45 10.31
C GLY A 7 28.82 -12.53 9.08
N ARG A 8 29.24 -13.02 7.90
CA ARG A 8 29.15 -12.28 6.63
C ARG A 8 28.18 -12.97 5.68
N VAL A 9 27.35 -12.19 5.01
CA VAL A 9 26.52 -12.68 3.90
C VAL A 9 27.43 -12.94 2.71
N ARG A 10 27.39 -14.15 2.15
CA ARG A 10 28.13 -14.55 0.94
C ARG A 10 27.26 -14.45 -0.31
N ALA A 11 25.98 -14.78 -0.18
CA ALA A 11 25.03 -14.76 -1.28
C ALA A 11 23.58 -14.58 -0.81
N VAL A 12 22.75 -14.06 -1.71
CA VAL A 12 21.29 -14.12 -1.61
C VAL A 12 20.80 -15.33 -2.40
N MET A 13 20.13 -16.25 -1.71
CA MET A 13 19.50 -17.43 -2.31
C MET A 13 18.16 -17.04 -2.93
N THR A 14 18.07 -17.11 -4.26
CA THR A 14 16.85 -16.82 -5.04
C THR A 14 16.36 -18.06 -5.78
N SER A 15 15.16 -18.01 -6.36
CA SER A 15 14.64 -19.08 -7.22
C SER A 15 15.42 -19.25 -8.52
N ALA A 16 16.17 -18.23 -8.96
CA ALA A 16 17.05 -18.29 -10.14
C ALA A 16 18.49 -18.72 -9.79
N GLY A 17 18.74 -19.10 -8.54
CA GLY A 17 20.06 -19.45 -8.04
C GLY A 17 20.65 -18.42 -7.07
N PRO A 18 21.88 -18.68 -6.57
CA PRO A 18 22.57 -17.77 -5.66
C PRO A 18 23.08 -16.52 -6.40
N ILE A 19 22.90 -15.35 -5.78
CA ILE A 19 23.49 -14.08 -6.23
C ILE A 19 24.51 -13.64 -5.19
N THR A 20 25.78 -13.56 -5.56
CA THR A 20 26.87 -13.11 -4.68
C THR A 20 26.95 -11.59 -4.60
N GLY A 21 27.52 -11.08 -3.51
CA GLY A 21 27.78 -9.65 -3.34
C GLY A 21 28.54 -9.38 -2.05
N ASP A 22 29.22 -8.23 -1.99
CA ASP A 22 30.01 -7.83 -0.81
C ASP A 22 29.12 -7.35 0.35
N ALA A 23 27.91 -6.90 0.04
CA ALA A 23 26.91 -6.43 0.98
C ALA A 23 25.49 -6.71 0.44
N VAL A 24 24.53 -6.85 1.35
CA VAL A 24 23.11 -7.06 1.03
C VAL A 24 22.26 -6.08 1.84
N VAL A 25 21.28 -5.45 1.18
CA VAL A 25 20.31 -4.56 1.81
C VAL A 25 18.94 -5.25 1.83
N ILE A 26 18.33 -5.33 3.01
CA ILE A 26 16.95 -5.81 3.15
C ILE A 26 16.01 -4.61 2.96
N SER A 27 15.31 -4.56 1.83
CA SER A 27 14.35 -3.50 1.49
C SER A 27 12.98 -4.08 1.13
N MET A 28 12.50 -5.03 1.93
CA MET A 28 11.30 -5.84 1.66
C MET A 28 10.05 -5.35 2.40
N GLY A 29 10.02 -4.09 2.87
CA GLY A 29 8.88 -3.57 3.63
C GLY A 29 8.57 -4.42 4.88
N PRO A 30 7.30 -4.72 5.19
CA PRO A 30 6.91 -5.54 6.34
C PRO A 30 7.52 -6.95 6.35
N GLU A 31 7.80 -7.54 5.20
CA GLU A 31 8.43 -8.86 5.06
C GLU A 31 9.91 -8.85 5.50
N SER A 32 10.54 -7.68 5.68
CA SER A 32 11.91 -7.55 6.18
C SER A 32 12.07 -8.19 7.56
N GLY A 33 11.09 -8.02 8.45
CA GLY A 33 11.10 -8.63 9.78
C GLY A 33 11.02 -10.16 9.72
N LEU A 34 10.28 -10.71 8.75
CA LEU A 34 10.20 -12.16 8.55
C LEU A 34 11.53 -12.77 8.07
N LEU A 35 12.29 -12.04 7.27
CA LEU A 35 13.62 -12.48 6.83
C LEU A 35 14.65 -12.32 7.95
N GLY A 36 14.70 -11.15 8.61
CA GLY A 36 15.67 -10.83 9.64
C GLY A 36 15.65 -11.81 10.82
N ARG A 37 14.46 -12.21 11.27
CA ARG A 37 14.29 -13.17 12.38
C ARG A 37 14.95 -14.53 12.12
N ARG A 38 15.07 -14.95 10.86
CA ARG A 38 15.77 -16.21 10.50
C ARG A 38 17.27 -16.17 10.80
N TYR A 39 17.82 -14.97 10.99
CA TYR A 39 19.23 -14.72 11.24
C TYR A 39 19.47 -14.00 12.58
N GLY A 40 18.49 -14.04 13.49
CA GLY A 40 18.61 -13.43 14.82
C GLY A 40 18.53 -11.89 14.83
N ILE A 41 18.09 -11.27 13.72
CA ILE A 41 17.91 -9.83 13.62
C ILE A 41 16.43 -9.51 13.87
N ASP A 42 16.13 -8.83 14.97
CA ASP A 42 14.78 -8.35 15.23
C ASP A 42 14.58 -6.95 14.62
N LEU A 43 13.54 -6.83 13.80
CA LEU A 43 13.13 -5.58 13.16
C LEU A 43 11.69 -5.27 13.61
N PRO A 44 11.45 -4.14 14.31
CA PRO A 44 10.13 -3.78 14.85
C PRO A 44 9.21 -3.21 13.76
N VAL A 45 8.91 -4.02 12.73
CA VAL A 45 8.06 -3.66 11.60
C VAL A 45 6.84 -4.58 11.57
N TYR A 46 5.64 -4.01 11.45
CA TYR A 46 4.37 -4.74 11.39
C TYR A 46 3.50 -4.17 10.25
N PRO A 47 2.91 -5.03 9.39
CA PRO A 47 2.04 -4.58 8.30
C PRO A 47 0.68 -4.11 8.83
N VAL A 48 0.21 -2.96 8.35
CA VAL A 48 -1.13 -2.44 8.60
C VAL A 48 -1.82 -2.29 7.26
N LYS A 49 -2.91 -3.03 7.05
CA LYS A 49 -3.64 -3.05 5.78
C LYS A 49 -4.40 -1.74 5.61
N GLY A 50 -4.20 -1.07 4.48
CA GLY A 50 -4.98 0.08 4.04
C GLY A 50 -5.84 -0.24 2.82
N TYR A 51 -6.93 0.50 2.63
CA TYR A 51 -7.79 0.39 1.44
C TYR A 51 -7.62 1.61 0.56
N THR A 52 -7.54 1.39 -0.74
CA THR A 52 -7.39 2.47 -1.72
C THR A 52 -8.37 2.31 -2.87
N VAL A 53 -9.01 3.43 -3.22
CA VAL A 53 -9.82 3.60 -4.42
C VAL A 53 -9.05 4.48 -5.40
N THR A 54 -8.93 4.06 -6.66
CA THR A 54 -8.47 4.94 -7.75
C THR A 54 -9.55 4.99 -8.82
N VAL A 55 -10.00 6.17 -9.20
CA VAL A 55 -11.12 6.34 -10.14
C VAL A 55 -10.80 7.43 -11.16
N PRO A 56 -11.14 7.26 -12.45
CA PRO A 56 -11.03 8.34 -13.42
C PRO A 56 -11.98 9.49 -13.05
N LEU A 57 -11.52 10.71 -13.29
CA LEU A 57 -12.38 11.89 -13.22
C LEU A 57 -13.16 12.00 -14.54
N GLU A 58 -14.48 12.02 -14.47
CA GLU A 58 -15.36 12.29 -15.62
C GLU A 58 -15.26 13.76 -16.05
N ASP A 59 -15.08 14.65 -15.06
CA ASP A 59 -14.82 16.07 -15.25
C ASP A 59 -13.68 16.49 -14.31
N GLU A 60 -12.54 16.81 -14.89
CA GLU A 60 -11.34 17.20 -14.16
C GLU A 60 -11.52 18.45 -13.29
N ASN A 61 -12.49 19.31 -13.61
CA ASN A 61 -12.78 20.54 -12.86
C ASN A 61 -13.60 20.27 -11.59
N LYS A 62 -14.22 19.09 -11.48
CA LYS A 62 -15.01 18.69 -10.31
C LYS A 62 -14.22 17.89 -9.28
N GLY A 63 -13.05 17.37 -9.67
CA GLY A 63 -12.13 16.70 -8.77
C GLY A 63 -11.21 17.67 -8.01
N PRO A 64 -10.39 17.15 -7.09
CA PRO A 64 -9.41 17.97 -6.42
C PRO A 64 -8.32 18.45 -7.40
N ILE A 65 -7.81 19.66 -7.18
CA ILE A 65 -6.64 20.21 -7.89
C ILE A 65 -5.31 19.92 -7.17
N MET A 66 -5.37 19.50 -5.91
CA MET A 66 -4.21 19.13 -5.08
C MET A 66 -4.60 18.03 -4.09
N GLY A 67 -3.60 17.40 -3.46
CA GLY A 67 -3.86 16.45 -2.38
C GLY A 67 -4.45 17.11 -1.13
N GLY A 68 -5.21 16.33 -0.37
CA GLY A 68 -5.81 16.78 0.87
C GLY A 68 -6.30 15.61 1.72
N ALA A 69 -6.92 15.94 2.85
CA ALA A 69 -7.54 14.96 3.75
C ALA A 69 -8.88 15.48 4.26
N ASP A 70 -9.85 14.57 4.39
CA ASP A 70 -11.01 14.74 5.25
C ASP A 70 -10.62 14.18 6.62
N GLU A 71 -10.41 15.07 7.58
CA GLU A 71 -9.92 14.71 8.92
C GLU A 71 -11.00 14.05 9.79
N ASP A 72 -12.27 14.40 9.58
CA ASP A 72 -13.39 13.83 10.35
C ASP A 72 -13.59 12.36 9.99
N ARG A 73 -13.41 12.00 8.72
CA ARG A 73 -13.56 10.64 8.19
C ARG A 73 -12.25 9.90 7.98
N LEU A 74 -11.11 10.55 8.27
CA LEU A 74 -9.76 10.01 8.13
C LEU A 74 -9.48 9.47 6.72
N ILE A 75 -9.83 10.26 5.70
CA ILE A 75 -9.65 9.90 4.30
C ILE A 75 -8.66 10.86 3.64
N GLY A 76 -7.53 10.32 3.20
CA GLY A 76 -6.59 11.04 2.35
C GLY A 76 -6.98 10.91 0.88
N TYR A 77 -6.81 11.98 0.11
CA TYR A 77 -7.06 11.96 -1.33
C TYR A 77 -5.98 12.73 -2.10
N SER A 78 -5.78 12.35 -3.37
CA SER A 78 -4.81 12.97 -4.25
C SER A 78 -5.22 12.90 -5.71
N ARG A 79 -4.78 13.90 -6.48
CA ARG A 79 -4.93 14.00 -7.93
C ARG A 79 -3.75 13.31 -8.62
N LEU A 80 -4.03 12.31 -9.45
CA LEU A 80 -3.05 11.55 -10.22
C LEU A 80 -3.34 11.66 -11.73
N GLY A 81 -2.88 12.74 -12.36
CA GLY A 81 -3.19 13.00 -13.77
C GLY A 81 -4.69 13.30 -13.93
N ASN A 82 -5.44 12.48 -14.65
CA ASN A 82 -6.90 12.57 -14.79
C ASN A 82 -7.66 11.64 -13.81
N ARG A 83 -7.03 11.21 -12.72
CA ARG A 83 -7.61 10.29 -11.75
C ARG A 83 -7.64 10.88 -10.34
N LEU A 84 -8.64 10.48 -9.57
CA LEU A 84 -8.73 10.67 -8.15
C LEU A 84 -8.30 9.39 -7.44
N ARG A 85 -7.34 9.48 -6.52
CA ARG A 85 -7.00 8.42 -5.59
C ARG A 85 -7.43 8.82 -4.18
N MET A 86 -8.09 7.91 -3.49
CA MET A 86 -8.52 8.08 -2.11
C MET A 86 -8.13 6.85 -1.30
N SER A 87 -7.71 7.05 -0.06
CA SER A 87 -7.28 5.97 0.82
C SER A 87 -7.75 6.20 2.25
N SER A 88 -8.06 5.11 2.94
CA SER A 88 -8.43 5.13 4.35
C SER A 88 -8.15 3.79 5.02
N THR A 89 -8.49 3.75 6.31
CA THR A 89 -8.48 2.60 7.21
C THR A 89 -7.07 2.13 7.57
N ALA A 90 -6.93 1.75 8.83
CA ALA A 90 -5.78 1.04 9.35
C ALA A 90 -6.29 -0.28 9.95
N GLU A 91 -6.16 -1.38 9.21
CA GLU A 91 -6.63 -2.69 9.64
C GLU A 91 -5.47 -3.61 10.03
N PHE A 92 -5.50 -4.12 11.25
CA PHE A 92 -4.48 -5.02 11.80
C PHE A 92 -4.81 -6.48 11.48
N THR A 93 -4.51 -6.90 10.26
CA THR A 93 -4.77 -8.27 9.74
C THR A 93 -3.49 -9.02 9.34
N GLY A 94 -2.32 -8.50 9.74
CA GLY A 94 -1.05 -9.06 9.30
C GLY A 94 -0.84 -8.86 7.79
N PHE A 95 -0.49 -9.93 7.07
CA PHE A 95 -0.19 -9.90 5.63
C PHE A 95 -1.39 -10.20 4.72
N ASP A 96 -2.60 -10.34 5.28
CA ASP A 96 -3.81 -10.49 4.49
C ASP A 96 -4.03 -9.24 3.61
N ARG A 97 -4.29 -9.46 2.32
CA ARG A 97 -4.59 -8.41 1.33
C ARG A 97 -5.98 -8.57 0.72
N THR A 98 -6.79 -9.48 1.26
CA THR A 98 -8.16 -9.68 0.80
C THR A 98 -9.06 -8.53 1.23
N PHE A 99 -10.10 -8.30 0.44
CA PHE A 99 -11.09 -7.26 0.69
C PHE A 99 -12.46 -7.67 0.17
N LYS A 100 -13.49 -6.98 0.64
CA LYS A 100 -14.87 -7.03 0.14
C LYS A 100 -15.24 -5.66 -0.41
N PRO A 101 -16.14 -5.58 -1.41
CA PRO A 101 -16.56 -4.29 -1.97
C PRO A 101 -17.04 -3.28 -0.93
N ARG A 102 -17.71 -3.76 0.14
CA ARG A 102 -18.22 -2.91 1.22
C ARG A 102 -17.14 -2.18 2.02
N ASP A 103 -15.90 -2.65 2.00
CA ASP A 103 -14.79 -2.07 2.78
C ASP A 103 -14.39 -0.69 2.22
N PHE A 104 -14.80 -0.39 0.98
CA PHE A 104 -14.54 0.89 0.29
C PHE A 104 -15.70 1.89 0.38
N ASN A 105 -16.84 1.49 0.97
CA ASN A 105 -18.05 2.33 1.00
C ASN A 105 -17.80 3.70 1.65
N SER A 106 -17.03 3.73 2.75
CA SER A 106 -16.70 4.99 3.44
C SER A 106 -15.88 5.92 2.53
N ILE A 107 -14.91 5.36 1.81
CA ILE A 107 -14.06 6.11 0.87
C ILE A 107 -14.89 6.66 -0.28
N LEU A 108 -15.73 5.83 -0.90
CA LEU A 108 -16.57 6.21 -2.05
C LEU A 108 -17.62 7.27 -1.67
N ASN A 109 -18.29 7.09 -0.53
CA ASN A 109 -19.27 8.06 -0.04
C ASN A 109 -18.62 9.42 0.25
N THR A 110 -17.46 9.42 0.90
CA THR A 110 -16.72 10.66 1.16
C THR A 110 -16.26 11.32 -0.14
N GLY A 111 -15.78 10.55 -1.11
CA GLY A 111 -15.42 11.08 -2.43
C GLY A 111 -16.61 11.74 -3.12
N LYS A 112 -17.81 11.14 -3.06
CA LYS A 112 -19.03 11.71 -3.63
C LYS A 112 -19.47 12.99 -2.91
N ASP A 113 -19.31 13.05 -1.59
CA ASP A 113 -19.63 14.24 -0.79
C ASP A 113 -18.67 15.40 -1.09
N LEU A 114 -17.36 15.13 -1.17
CA LEU A 114 -16.33 16.15 -1.40
C LEU A 114 -16.28 16.61 -2.87
N PHE A 115 -16.50 15.68 -3.81
CA PHE A 115 -16.32 15.91 -5.24
C PHE A 115 -17.58 15.46 -6.02
N PRO A 116 -18.73 16.13 -5.79
CA PRO A 116 -20.00 15.72 -6.36
C PRO A 116 -19.97 15.71 -7.89
N GLY A 117 -20.26 14.54 -8.47
CA GLY A 117 -20.28 14.33 -9.92
C GLY A 117 -18.91 14.33 -10.60
N ALA A 118 -17.82 14.20 -9.84
CA ALA A 118 -16.46 14.17 -10.38
C ALA A 118 -16.08 12.80 -10.97
N PHE A 119 -16.68 11.71 -10.52
CA PHE A 119 -16.33 10.36 -10.94
C PHE A 119 -17.53 9.40 -10.92
N ASP A 120 -17.41 8.31 -11.68
CA ASP A 120 -18.31 7.16 -11.66
C ASP A 120 -17.67 6.03 -10.84
N GLU A 121 -18.31 5.62 -9.74
CA GLU A 121 -17.78 4.59 -8.86
C GLU A 121 -17.68 3.20 -9.51
N SER A 122 -18.47 2.95 -10.56
CA SER A 122 -18.39 1.67 -11.29
C SER A 122 -17.06 1.51 -12.05
N LYS A 123 -16.34 2.61 -12.27
CA LYS A 123 -15.02 2.66 -12.90
C LYS A 123 -13.87 2.65 -11.88
N ALA A 124 -14.17 2.42 -10.60
CA ALA A 124 -13.17 2.41 -9.54
C ALA A 124 -12.30 1.15 -9.58
N GLU A 125 -10.99 1.36 -9.54
CA GLU A 125 -9.99 0.35 -9.22
C GLU A 125 -9.82 0.27 -7.70
N LEU A 126 -10.10 -0.91 -7.14
CA LEU A 126 -10.05 -1.17 -5.70
C LEU A 126 -8.84 -2.05 -5.37
N TRP A 127 -8.07 -1.69 -4.35
CA TRP A 127 -7.02 -2.56 -3.82
C TRP A 127 -6.79 -2.36 -2.32
N ALA A 128 -6.21 -3.39 -1.69
CA ALA A 128 -5.76 -3.35 -0.31
C ALA A 128 -4.32 -3.88 -0.21
N GLY A 129 -3.53 -3.34 0.71
CA GLY A 129 -2.17 -3.80 0.96
C GLY A 129 -1.48 -3.09 2.10
#